data_AF-A0A542G0C0-F1
#
_entry.id   AF-A0A542G0C0-F1
#
_cell.length_a   1.000
_cell.length_b   1.000
_cell.length_c   1.000
_cell.angle_alpha   90.00
_cell.angle_beta   90.00
_cell.angle_gamma   90.00
#
_symmetry.space_group_name_H-M   'P 1'
#
loop_
_entity.id
_entity.type
_entity.pdbx_description
1 polymer ?
#
loop_
_entity_poly.entity_id
_entity_poly.type
_entity_poly.pdbx_seq_one_letter_code
_entity_poly.pdbx_strand_id
1 'polypeptide(L)' 'MTSLMVSMTAFIAGVKDRLMGEEKGATAVEYGLMVALIVIAAIVGITAVGTQLQDLFQNGIAGRL' A
#
# COMPACT_ATOMS: atom_id res chain seq x y z
N MET A 1 -34.43 -30.78 19.90
CA MET A 1 -33.41 -29.92 20.53
C MET A 1 -32.11 -29.84 19.73
N THR A 2 -31.80 -30.82 18.87
CA THR A 2 -30.59 -30.85 18.04
C THR A 2 -30.60 -29.82 16.90
N SER A 3 -31.72 -29.62 16.21
CA SER A 3 -31.83 -28.66 15.09
C SER A 3 -31.54 -27.21 15.49
N LEU A 4 -32.07 -26.76 16.63
CA LEU A 4 -31.82 -25.42 17.17
C LEU A 4 -30.37 -25.23 17.62
N MET A 5 -29.76 -26.27 18.22
CA MET A 5 -28.34 -26.25 18.58
C MET A 5 -27.44 -26.19 17.35
N VAL A 6 -27.74 -26.95 16.29
CA VAL A 6 -26.97 -26.93 15.03
C VAL A 6 -27.01 -25.54 14.39
N SER A 7 -28.20 -24.92 14.31
CA SER A 7 -28.33 -23.55 13.78
C SER A 7 -27.57 -22.52 14.63
N MET A 8 -27.58 -22.68 15.96
CA MET A 8 -26.85 -21.80 16.87
C MET A 8 -25.33 -21.94 16.71
N THR A 9 -24.82 -23.17 16.60
CA THR A 9 -23.39 -23.41 16.38
C THR A 9 -22.93 -22.95 15.00
N ALA A 10 -23.76 -23.10 13.95
CA ALA A 10 -23.44 -22.65 12.60
C ALA A 10 -23.39 -21.12 12.51
N PHE A 11 -24.32 -20.43 13.16
CA PHE A 11 -24.33 -18.97 13.26
C PHE A 11 -23.07 -18.44 13.96
N ILE A 12 -22.73 -19.02 15.12
CA ILE A 12 -21.53 -18.64 15.89
C ILE A 12 -20.25 -18.91 15.08
N ALA A 13 -20.17 -20.06 14.38
CA ALA A 13 -19.04 -20.38 13.54
C ALA A 13 -18.87 -19.39 12.37
N GLY A 14 -19.96 -19.02 11.69
CA GLY A 14 -19.91 -18.04 10.59
C GLY A 14 -19.55 -16.63 11.04
N VAL A 15 -20.02 -16.20 12.22
CA VAL A 15 -19.63 -14.92 12.83
C VAL A 15 -18.16 -14.93 13.23
N LYS A 16 -17.69 -16.02 13.85
CA LYS A 16 -16.28 -16.21 14.23
C LYS A 16 -15.36 -16.13 13.01
N ASP A 17 -15.69 -16.84 11.93
CA ASP A 17 -14.88 -16.85 10.70
C ASP A 17 -14.80 -15.48 10.03
N ARG A 18 -15.90 -14.70 10.07
CA ARG A 18 -15.93 -13.34 9.51
C ARG A 18 -15.17 -12.32 10.35
N LEU A 19 -15.10 -12.51 11.67
CA LEU A 19 -14.40 -11.62 12.59
C LEU A 19 -12.93 -12.01 12.80
N MET A 20 -12.60 -13.30 12.68
CA MET A 20 -11.26 -13.86 12.86
C MET A 20 -10.60 -14.27 11.52
N GLY A 21 -11.20 -13.95 10.38
CA GLY A 21 -10.60 -14.11 9.05
C GLY A 21 -9.46 -13.12 8.83
N GLU A 22 -8.38 -13.24 9.62
CA GLU A 22 -7.24 -12.33 9.72
C GLU A 22 -6.30 -12.41 8.51
N GLU A 23 -6.47 -13.40 7.64
CA GLU A 23 -5.65 -13.64 6.44
C GLU A 23 -5.74 -12.49 5.41
N LYS A 24 -6.87 -11.78 5.36
CA LYS A 24 -7.05 -10.65 4.42
C LYS A 24 -6.23 -9.41 4.77
N GLY A 25 -5.85 -9.25 6.04
CA GLY A 25 -5.07 -8.11 6.52
C GLY A 25 -3.57 -8.25 6.23
N ALA A 26 -3.04 -9.47 6.37
CA ALA A 26 -1.63 -9.75 6.11
C ALA A 26 -1.25 -9.44 4.65
N THR A 27 -2.09 -9.83 3.69
CA THR A 27 -1.88 -9.54 2.26
C THR A 27 -1.88 -8.03 1.96
N ALA A 28 -2.67 -7.22 2.67
CA ALA A 28 -2.68 -5.77 2.47
C ALA A 28 -1.36 -5.11 2.88
N VAL A 29 -0.70 -5.64 3.92
CA VAL A 29 0.60 -5.16 4.39
C VAL A 29 1.71 -5.49 3.39
N GLU A 30 1.69 -6.69 2.80
CA GLU A 30 2.68 -7.11 1.79
C GLU A 30 2.66 -6.23 0.54
N TYR A 31 1.48 -6.03 -0.05
CA TYR A 31 1.34 -5.14 -1.20
C TYR A 31 1.57 -3.67 -0.82
N GLY A 32 1.18 -3.26 0.39
CA GLY A 32 1.45 -1.92 0.91
C GLY A 32 2.94 -1.60 1.00
N LEU A 33 3.75 -2.56 1.46
CA LEU A 33 5.21 -2.42 1.55
C LEU A 33 5.87 -2.31 0.17
N MET A 34 5.46 -3.15 -0.80
CA MET A 34 5.97 -3.07 -2.17
C MET A 34 5.70 -1.69 -2.79
N VAL A 35 4.47 -1.18 -2.63
CA VAL A 35 4.07 0.14 -3.14
C VAL A 35 4.89 1.24 -2.46
N ALA A 36 5.12 1.16 -1.15
CA ALA A 36 5.93 2.14 -0.42
C ALA A 36 7.38 2.21 -0.97
N LEU A 37 7.99 1.06 -1.28
CA LEU A 37 9.34 1.01 -1.87
C LEU A 37 9.39 1.64 -3.27
N ILE A 38 8.37 1.37 -4.10
CA ILE A 38 8.26 1.98 -5.45
C ILE A 38 8.13 3.50 -5.34
N VAL A 39 7.29 3.99 -4.42
CA VAL A 39 7.10 5.43 -4.19
C VAL A 39 8.41 6.09 -3.76
N ILE A 40 9.16 5.49 -2.84
CA ILE A 40 10.46 6.01 -2.41
C ILE A 40 11.43 6.10 -3.59
N ALA A 41 11.55 5.04 -4.39
CA ALA A 41 12.41 5.02 -5.56
C ALA A 41 12.00 6.07 -6.61
N ALA A 42 10.70 6.25 -6.84
CA ALA A 42 10.17 7.25 -7.75
C ALA A 42 10.49 8.68 -7.27
N ILE A 43 10.32 8.97 -5.98
CA ILE A 43 10.66 10.28 -5.41
C ILE A 43 12.14 10.58 -5.63
N VAL A 44 13.03 9.64 -5.31
CA VAL A 44 14.48 9.80 -5.51
C VAL A 44 14.81 10.11 -6.98
N GLY A 45 14.24 9.34 -7.92
CA GLY A 45 14.46 9.54 -9.34
C GLY A 45 13.96 10.91 -9.83
N ILE A 46 12.75 11.30 -9.43
CA ILE A 46 12.15 12.58 -9.82
C ILE A 46 12.97 13.75 -9.23
N THR A 47 13.40 13.66 -7.98
CA THR A 47 14.24 14.70 -7.35
C THR A 47 15.56 14.86 -8.09
N ALA A 48 16.26 13.76 -8.43
CA ALA A 48 17.53 13.81 -9.14
C ALA A 48 17.40 14.43 -10.54
N VAL A 49 16.32 14.10 -11.27
CA VAL A 49 16.03 14.73 -12.57
C VAL A 49 15.66 16.21 -12.38
N GLY A 50 14.84 16.54 -11.38
CA GLY A 50 14.44 17.90 -11.07
C GLY A 50 15.62 18.82 -10.78
N THR A 51 16.59 18.37 -9.97
CA THR A 51 17.81 19.12 -9.68
C THR A 51 18.63 19.38 -10.95
N GLN A 52 18.84 18.36 -11.79
CA GLN A 52 19.58 18.54 -13.04
C GLN A 52 18.87 19.50 -14.01
N LEU A 53 17.54 19.44 -14.09
CA LEU A 53 16.78 20.39 -14.90
C LEU A 53 16.91 21.81 -14.35
N GLN A 54 16.82 21.99 -13.03
CA GLN A 54 17.00 23.29 -12.40
C GLN A 54 18.38 23.88 -12.71
N ASP A 55 19.44 23.09 -12.58
CA ASP A 55 20.80 23.50 -12.90
C ASP A 55 20.97 23.88 -14.37
N LEU A 56 20.39 23.10 -15.28
CA LEU A 56 20.42 23.38 -16.72
C LEU A 56 19.79 24.74 -17.04
N PHE A 57 18.61 25.01 -16.48
CA PHE A 57 17.92 26.27 -16.77
C PHE A 57 18.57 27.47 -16.08
N GLN A 58 19.01 27.34 -14.83
CA GLN A 58 19.56 28.46 -14.07
C GLN A 58 20.99 28.80 -14.50
N ASN A 59 21.87 27.80 -14.56
CA ASN A 59 23.30 28.03 -14.82
C ASN A 59 23.66 27.86 -16.30
N GLY A 60 22.95 26.99 -17.00
CA GLY A 60 23.21 26.69 -18.41
C GLY A 60 22.56 27.69 -19.36
N ILE A 61 21.26 27.92 -19.24
CA ILE A 61 20.51 28.73 -20.22
C ILE A 61 20.37 30.18 -19.74
N ALA A 62 19.78 30.39 -18.56
CA ALA A 62 19.53 31.73 -18.03
C ALA A 62 20.83 32.48 -17.72
N GLY A 63 21.86 31.79 -17.21
CA GLY A 63 23.18 32.40 -16.98
C GLY A 63 23.94 32.81 -18.25
N ARG A 64 23.45 32.47 -19.44
CA ARG A 64 24.07 32.80 -20.74
C ARG A 64 23.29 33.83 -21.57
N LEU A 65 22.12 34.26 -21.09
CA LEU A 65 21.30 35.33 -21.67
C LEU A 65 21.61 36.65 -20.97
#